data_AF-A0A1H1XBE2-F1
#
_entry.id   AF-A0A1H1XBE2-F1
#
_cell.length_a   1.000
_cell.length_b   1.000
_cell.length_c   1.000
_cell.angle_alpha   90.00
_cell.angle_beta   90.00
_cell.angle_gamma   90.00
#
_symmetry.space_group_name_H-M   'P 1'
#
loop_
_entity.id
_entity.type
_entity.pdbx_description
1 polymer ?
#
loop_
_entity_poly.entity_id
_entity_poly.type
_entity_poly.pdbx_seq_one_letter_code
_entity_poly.pdbx_strand_id
1 'polypeptide(L)'
;MGRVPPSTPAGPDPLDRRTCYALLAGAPIGRLVFTEGALPAIEPVRFHLDGDDVIVGLGPATALPPVDRLGVVAFQADGYDETGRTGWCVVTIGRATADEHGLRIRPEIVRGRRIGPLLAPVPQDTAVGLP
;
A
#
# COMPACT_ATOMS: atom_id res chain seq x y z
N MET A 1 -31.25 -26.81 -14.67
CA MET A 1 -29.86 -27.07 -14.26
C MET A 1 -29.03 -25.86 -14.61
N GLY A 2 -28.30 -25.30 -13.64
CA GLY A 2 -27.47 -24.10 -13.79
C GLY A 2 -27.49 -23.27 -12.51
N ARG A 3 -26.87 -23.76 -11.44
CA ARG A 3 -26.68 -23.00 -10.20
C ARG A 3 -25.70 -21.87 -10.52
N VAL A 4 -26.16 -20.62 -10.48
CA VAL A 4 -25.27 -19.45 -10.46
C VAL A 4 -24.34 -19.64 -9.26
N PRO A 5 -23.01 -19.68 -9.43
CA PRO A 5 -22.10 -19.75 -8.28
C PRO A 5 -22.33 -18.52 -7.40
N PRO A 6 -22.17 -18.62 -6.07
CA PRO A 6 -22.25 -17.43 -5.22
C PRO A 6 -21.25 -16.41 -5.76
N SER A 7 -21.73 -15.22 -6.09
CA SER A 7 -20.89 -14.09 -6.42
C SER A 7 -19.86 -13.96 -5.30
N THR A 8 -18.59 -14.20 -5.61
CA THR A 8 -17.47 -13.83 -4.75
C THR A 8 -17.76 -12.42 -4.22
N PRO A 9 -17.69 -12.15 -2.90
CA PRO A 9 -17.92 -10.80 -2.42
C PRO A 9 -16.96 -9.91 -3.20
N ALA A 10 -17.51 -9.04 -4.05
CA ALA A 10 -16.73 -8.09 -4.82
C ALA A 10 -15.90 -7.36 -3.78
N GLY A 11 -14.59 -7.53 -3.87
CA GLY A 11 -13.69 -6.85 -2.97
C GLY A 11 -14.03 -5.36 -2.99
N PRO A 12 -13.84 -4.65 -1.87
CA PRO A 12 -14.04 -3.20 -1.79
C PRO A 12 -13.65 -2.47 -3.09
N ASP A 13 -14.57 -1.66 -3.63
CA ASP A 13 -14.42 -1.04 -4.95
C ASP A 13 -13.04 -0.35 -5.11
N PRO A 14 -12.42 -0.46 -6.30
CA PRO A 14 -11.17 0.21 -6.58
C PRO A 14 -11.34 1.73 -6.41
N LEU A 15 -10.38 2.37 -5.74
CA LEU A 15 -10.39 3.80 -5.55
C LEU A 15 -10.00 4.50 -6.85
N ASP A 16 -10.72 5.56 -7.21
CA ASP A 16 -10.29 6.42 -8.31
C ASP A 16 -8.97 7.15 -7.96
N ARG A 17 -8.29 7.63 -8.99
CA ARG A 17 -6.98 8.28 -8.87
C ARG A 17 -7.02 9.49 -7.92
N ARG A 18 -8.03 10.34 -8.03
CA ARG A 18 -8.16 11.56 -7.20
C ARG A 18 -8.29 11.21 -5.72
N THR A 19 -9.11 10.21 -5.43
CA THR A 19 -9.28 9.68 -4.08
C THR A 19 -7.99 9.07 -3.55
N CYS A 20 -7.23 8.36 -4.37
CA CYS A 20 -5.90 7.85 -3.98
C CYS A 20 -4.97 8.98 -3.53
N TYR A 21 -4.81 10.03 -4.34
CA TYR A 21 -3.93 11.15 -3.98
C TYR A 21 -4.42 11.94 -2.76
N ALA A 22 -5.73 12.11 -2.59
CA ALA A 22 -6.28 12.72 -1.38
C ALA A 22 -5.94 11.91 -0.12
N LEU A 23 -5.99 10.58 -0.19
CA LEU A 23 -5.61 9.71 0.92
C LEU A 23 -4.10 9.74 1.18
N LEU A 24 -3.27 9.72 0.12
CA LEU A 24 -1.82 9.88 0.23
C LEU A 24 -1.46 11.21 0.91
N ALA A 25 -2.10 12.32 0.53
CA ALA A 25 -1.84 13.64 1.12
C ALA A 25 -2.15 13.70 2.63
N GLY A 26 -3.07 12.86 3.12
CA GLY A 26 -3.44 12.79 4.53
C GLY A 26 -2.64 11.80 5.37
N ALA A 27 -1.83 10.92 4.74
CA ALA A 27 -1.08 9.90 5.47
C ALA A 27 0.27 10.46 5.97
N PRO A 28 0.61 10.27 7.26
CA PRO A 28 1.83 10.84 7.83
C PRO A 28 3.10 10.04 7.51
N ILE A 29 2.93 8.78 7.08
CA ILE A 29 4.01 7.84 6.83
C ILE A 29 3.60 6.91 5.68
N GLY A 30 4.58 6.47 4.90
CA GLY A 30 4.41 5.42 3.91
C GLY A 30 5.52 4.38 4.01
N ARG A 31 5.50 3.43 3.08
CA ARG A 31 6.45 2.33 2.97
C ARG A 31 7.05 2.35 1.58
N LEU A 32 8.36 2.50 1.51
CA LEU A 32 9.10 2.34 0.28
C LEU A 32 9.47 0.86 0.13
N VAL A 33 9.08 0.26 -0.99
CA VAL A 33 9.41 -1.11 -1.36
C VAL A 33 10.38 -1.04 -2.54
N PHE A 34 11.54 -1.65 -2.38
CA PHE A 34 12.62 -1.64 -3.36
C PHE A 34 13.30 -3.01 -3.41
N THR A 35 14.22 -3.18 -4.36
CA THR A 35 15.01 -4.41 -4.47
C THR A 35 16.40 -4.21 -3.89
N GLU A 36 16.80 -5.11 -3.00
CA GLU A 36 18.14 -5.19 -2.43
C GLU A 36 18.63 -6.63 -2.55
N GLY A 37 19.80 -6.83 -3.17
CA GLY A 37 20.34 -8.19 -3.34
C GLY A 37 19.41 -9.17 -4.07
N ALA A 38 18.60 -8.68 -5.02
CA ALA A 38 17.54 -9.42 -5.71
C ALA A 38 16.35 -9.87 -4.84
N LEU A 39 16.21 -9.32 -3.62
CA LEU A 39 15.10 -9.56 -2.71
C LEU A 39 14.29 -8.28 -2.46
N PRO A 40 12.99 -8.38 -2.13
CA PRO A 40 12.21 -7.21 -1.75
C PRO A 40 12.60 -6.74 -0.34
N ALA A 41 12.92 -5.46 -0.21
CA ALA A 41 13.11 -4.76 1.06
C ALA A 41 12.02 -3.70 1.23
N ILE A 42 11.68 -3.38 2.49
CA ILE A 42 10.63 -2.41 2.82
C ILE A 42 11.11 -1.50 3.95
N GLU A 43 11.05 -0.19 3.74
CA GLU A 43 11.42 0.81 4.73
C GLU A 43 10.27 1.80 5.01
N PRO A 44 9.93 2.10 6.27
CA PRO A 44 8.99 3.15 6.61
C PRO A 44 9.63 4.53 6.36
N VAL A 45 8.92 5.40 5.66
CA VAL A 45 9.44 6.71 5.25
C VAL A 45 8.43 7.83 5.44
N ARG A 46 8.92 9.02 5.78
CA ARG A 46 8.14 10.25 5.64
C ARG A 46 8.09 10.65 4.18
N PHE A 47 7.00 11.25 3.77
CA PHE A 47 6.84 11.70 2.39
C PHE A 47 5.91 12.91 2.31
N HIS A 48 5.91 13.54 1.15
CA HIS A 48 4.87 14.47 0.72
C HIS A 48 4.65 14.31 -0.79
N LEU A 49 3.61 14.97 -1.29
CA LEU A 49 3.31 15.00 -2.73
C LEU A 49 3.79 16.32 -3.33
N ASP A 50 4.37 16.24 -4.52
CA ASP A 50 4.61 17.38 -5.40
C ASP A 50 3.92 17.11 -6.74
N GLY A 51 2.75 17.72 -6.93
CA GLY A 51 1.82 17.32 -7.98
C GLY A 51 1.43 15.84 -7.83
N ASP A 52 1.78 15.04 -8.85
CA ASP A 52 1.53 13.59 -8.87
C ASP A 52 2.73 12.76 -8.40
N ASP A 53 3.88 13.40 -8.12
CA ASP A 53 5.10 12.75 -7.66
C ASP A 53 5.09 12.54 -6.14
N VAL A 54 5.68 11.44 -5.69
CA VAL A 54 5.92 11.16 -4.27
C VAL A 54 7.35 11.54 -3.94
N ILE A 55 7.53 12.46 -2.99
CA ILE A 55 8.83 12.90 -2.52
C ILE A 55 9.08 12.26 -1.16
N VAL A 56 10.04 11.34 -1.11
CA VAL A 56 10.42 10.60 0.08
C VAL A 56 11.52 11.36 0.82
N GLY A 57 11.22 11.72 2.06
CA GLY A 57 12.20 12.34 2.97
C GLY A 57 13.15 11.29 3.51
N LEU A 58 14.42 11.38 3.12
CA LEU A 58 15.48 10.52 3.61
C LEU A 58 15.98 11.08 4.94
N GLY A 59 15.51 10.50 6.05
CA GLY A 59 16.05 10.82 7.38
C GLY A 59 17.43 10.20 7.57
N PRO A 60 18.24 10.68 8.55
CA PRO A 60 19.57 10.14 8.82
C PRO A 60 19.58 8.65 9.23
N ALA A 61 18.43 8.08 9.57
CA ALA A 61 18.26 6.67 9.94
C ALA A 61 17.71 5.79 8.79
N THR A 62 17.44 6.37 7.61
CA THR A 62 16.88 5.63 6.48
C THR A 62 18.00 4.90 5.75
N ALA A 63 18.15 3.59 6.00
CA ALA A 63 19.14 2.74 5.35
C ALA A 63 18.66 2.34 3.95
N LEU A 64 18.80 3.26 2.99
CA LEU A 64 18.49 2.96 1.59
C LEU A 64 19.77 2.80 0.77
N PRO A 65 19.76 1.90 -0.23
CA PRO A 65 20.75 1.91 -1.29
C PRO A 65 20.81 3.30 -1.95
N PRO A 66 21.93 3.65 -2.60
CA PRO A 66 22.02 4.81 -3.46
C PRO A 66 20.82 4.87 -4.42
N VAL A 67 20.17 6.04 -4.52
CA VAL A 67 18.90 6.21 -5.24
C VAL A 67 19.00 5.79 -6.72
N ASP A 68 20.16 6.03 -7.33
CA ASP A 68 20.51 5.60 -8.69
C ASP A 68 20.44 4.08 -8.89
N ARG A 69 20.51 3.28 -7.82
CA ARG A 69 20.39 1.82 -7.86
C ARG A 69 18.98 1.29 -7.60
N LEU A 70 18.04 2.14 -7.18
CA LEU A 70 16.69 1.71 -6.84
C LEU A 70 15.86 1.34 -8.08
N GLY A 71 16.05 2.04 -9.20
CA GLY A 71 15.34 1.76 -10.45
C GLY A 71 13.82 1.96 -10.32
N VAL A 72 13.07 0.87 -10.38
CA VAL A 72 11.60 0.87 -10.17
C VAL A 72 11.31 0.48 -8.73
N VAL A 73 10.54 1.32 -8.06
CA VAL A 73 10.12 1.13 -6.66
C VAL A 73 8.61 1.13 -6.56
N ALA A 74 8.09 0.50 -5.51
CA ALA A 74 6.72 0.73 -5.08
C ALA A 74 6.70 1.58 -3.82
N PHE A 75 5.72 2.47 -3.71
CA PHE A 75 5.46 3.22 -2.49
C PHE A 75 4.02 2.98 -2.06
N GLN A 76 3.82 2.76 -0.77
CA GLN A 76 2.53 2.40 -0.21
C GLN A 76 2.20 3.25 1.01
N ALA A 77 0.96 3.70 1.11
CA ALA A 77 0.41 4.23 2.37
C ALA A 77 -0.99 3.64 2.61
N ASP A 78 -1.39 3.56 3.87
CA ASP A 78 -2.69 3.04 4.29
C ASP A 78 -3.19 3.81 5.51
N GLY A 79 -4.47 3.62 5.77
CA GLY A 79 -5.11 4.01 7.01
C GLY A 79 -6.16 2.98 7.39
N TYR A 80 -6.26 2.69 8.68
CA TYR A 80 -7.21 1.73 9.22
C TYR A 80 -7.93 2.33 10.42
N ASP A 81 -9.26 2.33 10.37
CA ASP A 81 -10.13 2.65 11.48
C ASP A 81 -10.44 1.35 12.23
N GLU A 82 -9.92 1.24 13.45
CA GLU A 82 -10.11 0.07 14.32
C GLU A 82 -11.57 -0.10 14.74
N THR A 83 -12.33 0.99 14.88
CA THR A 83 -13.71 0.96 15.37
C THR A 83 -14.65 0.40 14.30
N GLY A 84 -14.60 0.98 13.09
CA GLY A 84 -15.33 0.48 11.94
C GLY A 84 -14.73 -0.79 11.34
N ARG A 85 -13.50 -1.16 11.73
CA ARG A 85 -12.68 -2.24 11.14
C ARG A 85 -12.52 -2.09 9.63
N THR A 86 -12.52 -0.85 9.16
CA THR A 86 -12.38 -0.52 7.74
C THR A 86 -11.11 0.25 7.50
N GLY A 87 -10.67 0.30 6.25
CA GLY A 87 -9.49 1.07 5.91
C GLY A 87 -9.37 1.33 4.44
N TRP A 88 -8.18 1.74 4.06
CA TRP A 88 -7.79 1.95 2.69
C TRP A 88 -6.31 1.66 2.55
N CYS A 89 -5.90 1.31 1.35
CA CYS A 89 -4.49 1.16 0.98
C CYS A 89 -4.31 1.74 -0.41
N VAL A 90 -3.29 2.57 -0.59
CA VAL A 90 -2.86 3.09 -1.88
C VAL A 90 -1.43 2.63 -2.13
N VAL A 91 -1.22 2.01 -3.30
CA VAL A 91 0.09 1.61 -3.81
C VAL A 91 0.37 2.39 -5.08
N THR A 92 1.56 2.95 -5.18
CA THR A 92 2.11 3.55 -6.38
C THR A 92 3.33 2.75 -6.82
N ILE A 93 3.55 2.65 -8.13
CA ILE A 93 4.77 2.04 -8.70
C ILE A 93 5.32 3.01 -9.72
N GLY A 94 6.62 3.28 -9.65
CA GLY A 94 7.24 4.30 -10.48
C GLY A 94 8.76 4.24 -10.45
N ARG A 95 9.38 5.03 -11.32
CA ARG A 95 10.83 5.21 -11.35
C ARG A 95 11.27 6.11 -10.20
N ALA A 96 12.32 5.68 -9.51
CA ALA A 96 13.03 6.43 -8.48
C ALA A 96 14.13 7.29 -9.11
N THR A 97 14.21 8.56 -8.72
CA THR A 97 15.27 9.49 -9.09
C THR A 97 15.70 10.31 -7.90
N ALA A 98 16.98 10.68 -7.83
CA ALA A 98 17.48 11.59 -6.82
C ALA A 98 17.23 13.04 -7.24
N ASP A 99 16.85 13.89 -6.30
CA ASP A 99 16.86 15.34 -6.44
C ASP A 99 17.35 16.03 -5.16
N GLU A 100 17.30 17.36 -5.13
CA GLU A 100 17.75 18.15 -3.98
C GLU A 100 16.91 17.95 -2.70
N HIS A 101 15.69 17.42 -2.81
CA HIS A 101 14.77 17.16 -1.70
C HIS A 101 14.80 15.70 -1.22
N GLY A 102 15.47 14.81 -1.96
CA GLY A 102 15.69 13.41 -1.60
C GLY A 102 15.36 12.45 -2.74
N LEU A 103 14.54 11.44 -2.44
CA LEU A 103 14.10 10.44 -3.41
C LEU A 103 12.74 10.87 -3.99
N ARG A 104 12.71 11.18 -5.29
CA ARG A 104 11.47 11.40 -6.05
C ARG A 104 11.04 10.13 -6.75
N ILE A 105 9.76 9.81 -6.63
CA ILE A 105 9.11 8.70 -7.32
C ILE A 105 8.05 9.30 -8.23
N ARG A 106 8.13 9.04 -9.53
CA ARG A 106 7.09 9.39 -10.49
C ARG A 106 6.16 8.21 -10.72
N PRO A 107 4.93 8.21 -10.18
CA PRO A 107 4.04 7.07 -10.31
C PRO A 107 3.60 6.84 -11.76
N GLU A 108 3.89 5.65 -12.28
CA GLU A 108 3.35 5.14 -13.55
C GLU A 108 2.08 4.32 -13.32
N ILE A 109 1.98 3.69 -12.14
CA ILE A 109 0.81 2.94 -11.69
C ILE A 109 0.38 3.52 -10.34
N VAL A 110 -0.93 3.75 -10.20
CA VAL A 110 -1.57 4.10 -8.92
C VAL A 110 -2.75 3.16 -8.73
N ARG A 111 -2.79 2.45 -7.60
CA ARG A 111 -3.84 1.50 -7.25
C ARG A 111 -4.28 1.76 -5.83
N GLY A 112 -5.56 2.08 -5.65
CA GLY A 112 -6.16 2.18 -4.34
C GLY A 112 -7.23 1.13 -4.14
N ARG A 113 -7.36 0.66 -2.89
CA ARG A 113 -8.33 -0.35 -2.48
C ARG A 113 -8.92 0.05 -1.13
N ARG A 114 -10.24 -0.06 -0.97
CA ARG A 114 -10.85 -0.01 0.37
C ARG A 114 -10.56 -1.32 1.13
N ILE A 115 -10.58 -1.30 2.45
CA ILE A 115 -10.49 -2.51 3.27
C ILE A 115 -11.83 -2.57 3.99
N GLY A 116 -12.61 -3.61 3.70
CA GLY A 116 -13.90 -3.84 4.35
C GLY A 116 -13.71 -4.36 5.78
N PRO A 117 -14.79 -4.43 6.57
CA PRO A 117 -14.76 -5.04 7.89
C PRO A 117 -14.19 -6.45 7.79
N LEU A 118 -13.15 -6.75 8.58
CA LEU A 118 -12.65 -8.11 8.70
C LEU A 118 -13.83 -9.01 9.10
N LEU A 119 -14.13 -10.05 8.33
CA LEU A 119 -15.19 -10.98 8.69
C LEU A 119 -14.89 -11.54 10.09
N ALA A 120 -15.92 -11.74 10.92
CA ALA A 120 -15.73 -12.45 12.18
C ALA A 120 -15.04 -13.79 11.87
N PRO A 121 -14.09 -14.25 12.71
CA PRO A 121 -13.56 -15.60 12.58
C PRO A 121 -14.74 -16.55 12.44
N VAL A 122 -14.75 -17.37 11.38
CA VAL A 122 -15.73 -18.46 11.28
C VAL A 122 -15.49 -19.32 12.52
N PRO A 123 -16.51 -19.53 13.38
CA PRO A 123 -16.36 -20.45 14.51
C PRO A 123 -15.85 -21.77 13.95
N GLN A 124 -14.69 -22.22 14.42
CA GLN A 124 -14.26 -23.58 14.08
C GLN A 124 -15.25 -24.50 14.78
N ASP A 125 -15.99 -25.26 14.00
CA ASP A 125 -16.91 -26.26 14.53
C ASP A 125 -16.04 -27.32 15.21
N THR A 126 -15.85 -27.18 16.53
CA THR A 126 -15.15 -28.16 17.36
C THR A 126 -16.07 -29.35 17.53
N ALA A 127 -16.24 -30.11 16.46
CA ALA A 127 -16.86 -31.43 16.45
C ALA A 127 -15.82 -32.43 15.93
N VAL A 128 -14.87 -32.79 16.78
CA VAL A 128 -14.32 -34.16 16.76
C VAL A 128 -14.94 -34.84 17.97
N GLY A 129 -15.84 -35.76 17.66
CA GLY A 129 -16.66 -36.47 18.63
C GLY A 129 -15.89 -37.30 19.64
N LEU A 130 -16.62 -37.62 20.70
CA LEU A 130 -16.35 -38.67 21.68
C LEU A 130 -15.94 -40.00 21.02
N PRO A 131 -15.22 -40.84 21.78
CA PRO A 131 -15.91 -41.88 22.54
C PRO A 131 -16.07 -41.58 24.03
#